data_AF-A0A670K8Z4-F1
#
_entry.id   AF-A0A670K8Z4-F1
#
_cell.length_a   1.000
_cell.length_b   1.000
_cell.length_c   1.000
_cell.angle_alpha   90.00
_cell.angle_beta   90.00
_cell.angle_gamma   90.00
#
_symmetry.space_group_name_H-M   'P 1'
#
loop_
_entity.id
_entity.type
_entity.pdbx_description
1 polymer ?
#
loop_
_entity_poly.entity_id
_entity_poly.type
_entity_poly.pdbx_seq_one_letter_code
_entity_poly.pdbx_strand_id
1 'polypeptide(L)'
;PPKDDKKKKDAGKSAKKDKDPVNKSGGKAKKKKWSKGKVRDKLNNLVLFDKATYDKLCKEVPNYKLITPAVVSERLKIRGSLARAALQELLSKGLIKLVSKHRAQVIYTRNTKGDAPAAGEDA
;
A
#
# COMPACT_ATOMS: atom_id res chain seq x y z
N PRO A 1 -22.56 -60.90 6.86
CA PRO A 1 -24.04 -60.83 6.81
C PRO A 1 -24.53 -59.38 7.03
N PRO A 2 -25.01 -58.68 5.97
CA PRO A 2 -26.44 -58.31 5.97
C PRO A 2 -27.11 -58.09 4.58
N LYS A 3 -28.27 -58.74 4.44
CA LYS A 3 -29.59 -58.34 3.87
C LYS A 3 -29.74 -57.45 2.63
N ASP A 4 -30.44 -58.06 1.67
CA ASP A 4 -31.14 -57.57 0.48
C ASP A 4 -32.20 -56.46 0.67
N ASP A 5 -32.26 -55.61 -0.34
CA ASP A 5 -33.40 -55.08 -1.11
C ASP A 5 -34.87 -55.13 -0.61
N LYS A 6 -35.47 -53.92 -0.54
CA LYS A 6 -36.61 -53.45 -1.39
C LYS A 6 -38.06 -53.91 -1.10
N LYS A 7 -38.93 -52.94 -0.72
CA LYS A 7 -40.36 -52.84 -1.12
C LYS A 7 -40.94 -51.44 -0.81
N LYS A 8 -41.06 -50.50 -1.78
CA LYS A 8 -42.23 -50.17 -2.65
C LYS A 8 -43.47 -49.58 -1.95
N LYS A 9 -43.85 -48.31 -2.26
CA LYS A 9 -45.14 -47.95 -2.93
C LYS A 9 -45.28 -46.44 -3.24
N ASP A 10 -45.55 -46.15 -4.51
CA ASP A 10 -45.98 -44.90 -5.15
C ASP A 10 -47.34 -44.33 -4.68
N ALA A 11 -47.50 -43.01 -4.77
CA ALA A 11 -48.68 -42.33 -5.35
C ALA A 11 -48.50 -40.79 -5.47
N GLY A 12 -48.66 -40.22 -6.69
CA GLY A 12 -49.24 -38.87 -6.87
C GLY A 12 -48.44 -37.79 -7.64
N LYS A 13 -48.70 -37.67 -8.96
CA LYS A 13 -48.63 -36.46 -9.85
C LYS A 13 -49.10 -35.17 -9.15
N SER A 14 -48.75 -33.91 -9.46
CA SER A 14 -48.22 -33.25 -10.67
C SER A 14 -48.03 -31.73 -10.44
N ALA A 15 -47.05 -31.13 -11.15
CA ALA A 15 -47.03 -29.79 -11.78
C ALA A 15 -46.96 -28.46 -10.95
N LYS A 16 -45.81 -27.78 -11.14
CA LYS A 16 -45.53 -26.32 -11.35
C LYS A 16 -46.36 -25.26 -10.60
N LYS A 17 -45.67 -24.41 -9.83
CA LYS A 17 -45.56 -22.97 -10.11
C LYS A 17 -44.44 -22.28 -9.33
N ASP A 18 -43.83 -21.36 -10.04
CA ASP A 18 -42.61 -20.61 -9.82
C ASP A 18 -42.59 -19.78 -8.52
N LYS A 19 -41.46 -19.84 -7.81
CA LYS A 19 -40.90 -18.70 -7.07
C LYS A 19 -39.39 -18.77 -7.19
N ASP A 20 -38.87 -17.99 -8.13
CA ASP A 20 -37.45 -17.77 -8.37
C ASP A 20 -36.71 -17.43 -7.06
N PRO A 21 -35.56 -18.08 -6.76
CA PRO A 21 -34.63 -17.55 -5.79
C PRO A 21 -33.95 -16.32 -6.39
N VAL A 22 -34.35 -15.16 -5.90
CA VAL A 22 -33.69 -13.87 -6.13
C VAL A 22 -32.17 -14.03 -5.99
N ASN A 23 -31.51 -13.94 -7.14
CA ASN A 23 -30.16 -13.46 -7.36
C ASN A 23 -29.02 -14.13 -6.56
N LYS A 24 -28.75 -15.40 -6.87
CA LYS A 24 -27.37 -15.93 -6.86
C LYS A 24 -26.78 -15.83 -8.26
N SER A 25 -26.34 -14.63 -8.64
CA SER A 25 -25.48 -14.44 -9.81
C SER A 25 -24.10 -15.06 -9.56
N GLY A 26 -24.03 -16.38 -9.77
CA GLY A 26 -22.82 -17.18 -9.80
C GLY A 26 -21.87 -16.76 -10.92
N GLY A 27 -20.58 -16.90 -10.62
CA GLY A 27 -19.48 -16.42 -11.44
C GLY A 27 -19.49 -16.91 -12.89
N LYS A 28 -19.42 -15.95 -13.81
CA LYS A 28 -18.79 -16.14 -15.12
C LYS A 28 -17.30 -15.83 -15.00
N ALA A 29 -16.58 -16.75 -14.39
CA ALA A 29 -15.13 -16.84 -14.50
C ALA A 29 -14.77 -17.39 -15.88
N LYS A 30 -14.64 -16.52 -16.89
CA LYS A 30 -13.78 -16.73 -18.08
C LYS A 30 -13.71 -15.46 -18.95
N LYS A 31 -13.18 -14.37 -18.40
CA LYS A 31 -12.44 -13.40 -19.23
C LYS A 31 -11.05 -13.98 -19.40
N LYS A 32 -10.64 -14.30 -20.63
CA LYS A 32 -9.31 -14.83 -20.96
C LYS A 32 -8.28 -13.72 -20.75
N LYS A 33 -7.91 -13.49 -19.48
CA LYS A 33 -6.89 -12.53 -19.09
C LYS A 33 -5.56 -13.28 -19.13
N TRP A 34 -4.87 -13.17 -20.27
CA TRP A 34 -3.57 -13.81 -20.50
C TRP A 34 -2.46 -13.32 -19.56
N SER A 35 -2.72 -12.25 -18.80
CA SER A 35 -1.89 -11.83 -17.67
C SER A 35 -2.65 -11.95 -16.35
N LYS A 36 -2.41 -13.03 -15.62
CA LYS A 36 -2.75 -13.15 -14.19
C LYS A 36 -1.59 -12.61 -13.36
N GLY A 37 -1.11 -11.41 -13.69
CA GLY A 37 0.01 -10.77 -13.02
C GLY A 37 -0.46 -10.07 -11.75
N LYS A 38 -0.47 -10.77 -10.62
CA LYS A 38 -0.39 -10.10 -9.32
C LYS A 38 1.08 -9.72 -9.14
N VAL A 39 1.46 -8.59 -9.75
CA VAL A 39 2.87 -8.20 -9.98
C VAL A 39 3.65 -7.98 -8.68
N ARG A 40 2.97 -7.85 -7.53
CA ARG A 40 3.64 -7.83 -6.22
C ARG A 40 2.69 -8.20 -5.10
N ASP A 41 3.18 -8.92 -4.09
CA ASP A 41 2.43 -9.16 -2.86
C ASP A 41 2.20 -7.86 -2.08
N LYS A 42 1.14 -7.87 -1.25
CA LYS A 42 0.74 -6.72 -0.46
C LYS A 42 1.85 -6.40 0.56
N LEU A 43 2.58 -5.33 0.31
CA LEU A 43 3.59 -4.83 1.24
C LEU A 43 2.91 -4.15 2.42
N ASN A 44 3.30 -4.56 3.63
CA ASN A 44 2.85 -3.95 4.88
C ASN A 44 3.82 -2.84 5.27
N ASN A 45 3.57 -1.62 4.78
CA ASN A 45 4.37 -0.46 5.15
C ASN A 45 3.97 0.05 6.55
N LEU A 46 4.96 0.41 7.36
CA LEU A 46 4.75 0.94 8.71
C LEU A 46 4.09 2.32 8.65
N VAL A 47 3.16 2.56 9.59
CA VAL A 47 2.42 3.83 9.73
C VAL A 47 2.99 4.71 10.84
N LEU A 48 3.68 4.11 11.80
CA LEU A 48 4.39 4.78 12.88
C LEU A 48 5.87 4.40 12.83
N PHE A 49 6.73 5.26 13.40
CA PHE A 49 8.14 4.94 13.55
C PHE A 49 8.36 4.06 14.77
N ASP A 50 9.11 2.98 14.57
CA ASP A 50 9.80 2.29 15.64
C ASP A 50 11.15 2.99 15.89
N LYS A 51 11.69 2.84 17.09
CA LYS A 51 12.97 3.46 17.47
C LYS A 51 14.10 3.13 16.47
N ALA A 52 14.22 1.86 16.08
CA ALA A 52 15.24 1.43 15.13
C ALA A 52 15.08 2.07 13.74
N THR A 53 13.84 2.25 13.28
CA THR A 53 13.53 2.84 11.97
C THR A 53 13.79 4.35 11.98
N TYR A 54 13.49 5.01 13.09
CA TYR A 54 13.79 6.43 13.29
C TYR A 54 15.30 6.71 13.34
N ASP A 55 16.05 5.86 14.05
CA ASP A 55 17.52 5.97 14.10
C ASP A 55 18.14 5.77 12.71
N LYS A 56 17.59 4.86 11.88
CA LYS A 56 17.98 4.69 10.48
C LYS A 56 17.64 5.92 9.63
N LEU A 57 16.45 6.48 9.78
CA LEU A 57 16.03 7.69 9.06
C LEU A 57 17.04 8.83 9.29
N CYS A 58 17.37 9.12 10.55
CA CYS A 58 18.25 10.23 10.91
C CYS A 58 19.69 10.07 10.37
N LYS A 59 20.18 8.84 10.24
CA LYS A 59 21.55 8.55 9.78
C LYS A 59 21.64 8.41 8.27
N GLU A 60 20.69 7.72 7.65
CA GLU A 60 20.79 7.35 6.22
C GLU A 60 20.20 8.40 5.29
N VAL A 61 19.07 9.02 5.66
CA VAL A 61 18.37 9.95 4.77
C VAL A 61 19.22 11.17 4.39
N PRO A 62 19.93 11.82 5.33
CA PRO A 62 20.78 12.96 4.98
C PRO A 62 21.96 12.59 4.06
N ASN A 63 22.32 11.31 3.92
CA ASN A 63 23.42 10.89 3.05
C ASN A 63 22.99 10.73 1.58
N TYR A 64 21.69 10.61 1.31
CA TYR A 64 21.19 10.39 -0.04
C TYR A 64 21.35 11.63 -0.92
N LYS A 65 21.76 11.41 -2.18
CA LYS A 65 21.86 12.49 -3.18
C LYS A 65 20.47 13.05 -3.56
N LEU A 66 19.49 12.17 -3.73
CA LEU A 66 18.12 12.51 -4.06
C LEU A 66 17.20 12.04 -2.94
N ILE A 67 16.48 12.99 -2.33
CA ILE A 67 15.57 12.72 -1.22
C ILE A 67 14.15 13.11 -1.66
N THR A 68 13.27 12.12 -1.78
CA THR A 68 11.85 12.34 -2.09
C THR A 68 10.99 11.41 -1.22
N PRO A 69 9.71 11.75 -0.95
CA PRO A 69 8.84 10.89 -0.14
C PRO A 69 8.72 9.46 -0.68
N ALA A 70 8.75 9.29 -2.01
CA ALA A 70 8.70 7.99 -2.67
C ALA A 70 9.96 7.16 -2.39
N VAL A 71 11.15 7.75 -2.56
CA VAL A 71 12.44 7.08 -2.32
C VAL A 71 12.57 6.65 -0.85
N VAL A 72 12.14 7.49 0.08
CA VAL A 72 12.18 7.16 1.52
C VAL A 72 11.22 6.01 1.84
N SER A 73 10.00 6.02 1.27
CA SER A 73 9.02 4.95 1.47
C SER A 73 9.50 3.59 0.95
N GLU A 74 10.25 3.58 -0.16
CA GLU A 74 10.77 2.35 -0.74
C GLU A 74 11.89 1.73 0.11
N ARG A 75 12.80 2.56 0.62
CA ARG A 75 13.99 2.13 1.39
C ARG A 75 13.62 1.71 2.81
N LEU A 76 12.89 2.55 3.53
CA LEU A 76 12.58 2.34 4.96
C LEU A 76 11.28 1.56 5.19
N LYS A 77 10.55 1.19 4.14
CA LYS A 77 9.26 0.47 4.21
C LYS A 77 8.23 1.21 5.08
N ILE A 78 8.24 2.53 5.02
CA ILE A 78 7.28 3.40 5.69
C ILE A 78 6.23 3.93 4.72
N ARG A 79 5.06 4.31 5.24
CA ARG A 79 4.00 4.90 4.43
C ARG A 79 4.42 6.29 3.93
N GLY A 80 3.97 6.66 2.72
CA GLY A 80 4.31 7.96 2.12
C GLY A 80 3.83 9.17 2.94
N SER A 81 2.75 9.03 3.72
CA SER A 81 2.31 10.07 4.66
C SER A 81 3.34 10.30 5.77
N LEU A 82 3.85 9.21 6.37
CA LEU A 82 4.88 9.27 7.40
C LEU A 82 6.19 9.84 6.84
N ALA A 83 6.58 9.43 5.63
CA ALA A 83 7.75 9.96 4.96
C ALA A 83 7.67 11.47 4.72
N ARG A 84 6.50 12.00 4.34
CA ARG A 84 6.31 13.46 4.16
C ARG A 84 6.50 14.22 5.46
N ALA A 85 5.89 13.74 6.55
CA ALA A 85 6.05 14.36 7.87
C ALA A 85 7.50 14.29 8.36
N ALA A 86 8.16 13.14 8.20
CA ALA A 86 9.55 12.95 8.61
C ALA A 86 10.54 13.84 7.86
N LEU A 87 10.30 14.07 6.56
CA LEU A 87 11.12 14.99 5.76
C LEU A 87 10.91 16.45 6.17
N GLN A 88 9.72 16.83 6.63
CA GLN A 88 9.50 18.16 7.21
C GLN A 88 10.31 18.33 8.52
N GLU A 89 10.33 17.31 9.38
CA GLU A 89 11.12 17.33 10.61
C GLU A 89 12.63 17.41 10.32
N LEU A 90 13.13 16.65 9.35
CA LEU A 90 14.54 16.71 8.94
C LEU A 90 14.93 18.05 8.31
N LEU A 91 13.98 18.70 7.61
CA LEU A 91 14.16 20.05 7.09
C LEU A 91 14.26 21.06 8.23
N SER A 92 13.35 20.98 9.22
CA SER A 92 13.39 21.85 10.41
C SER A 92 14.68 21.69 11.23
N LYS A 93 15.25 20.48 11.25
CA LYS A 93 16.56 20.22 11.88
C LYS A 93 17.76 20.68 11.03
N GLY A 94 17.55 21.13 9.80
CA GLY A 94 18.63 21.59 8.90
C GLY A 94 19.52 20.46 8.35
N LEU A 95 19.08 19.19 8.43
CA LEU A 95 19.85 18.05 7.93
C LEU A 95 19.73 17.85 6.42
N ILE A 96 18.65 18.38 5.83
CA ILE A 96 18.36 18.31 4.40
C ILE A 96 17.95 19.70 3.89
N LYS A 97 18.14 19.95 2.60
CA LYS A 97 17.75 21.20 1.94
C LYS A 97 16.61 20.95 0.97
N LEU A 98 15.61 21.84 0.99
CA LEU A 98 14.54 21.84 -0.01
C LEU A 98 15.09 22.37 -1.34
N VAL A 99 14.85 21.63 -2.43
CA VAL A 99 15.21 22.07 -3.79
C VAL A 99 13.99 22.62 -4.51
N SER A 100 12.88 21.87 -4.48
CA SER A 100 11.63 22.28 -5.13
C SER A 100 10.44 21.65 -4.42
N LYS A 101 9.39 22.46 -4.25
CA LYS A 101 8.12 22.04 -3.65
C LYS A 101 6.99 22.27 -4.66
N HIS A 102 6.40 21.19 -5.13
CA HIS A 102 5.18 21.18 -5.93
C HIS A 102 4.12 20.29 -5.24
N ARG A 103 2.84 20.48 -5.57
CA ARG A 103 1.73 19.68 -5.00
C ARG A 103 1.95 18.18 -5.18
N ALA A 104 2.42 17.77 -6.36
CA ALA A 104 2.59 16.37 -6.73
C ALA A 104 3.95 15.79 -6.32
N GLN A 105 4.98 16.64 -6.20
CA GLN A 105 6.36 16.21 -6.01
C GLN A 105 7.11 17.17 -5.10
N VAL A 106 7.79 16.61 -4.09
CA VAL A 106 8.65 17.35 -3.18
C VAL A 106 10.05 16.77 -3.27
N ILE A 107 11.02 17.63 -3.59
CA ILE A 107 12.40 17.24 -3.84
C ILE A 107 13.30 17.91 -2.80
N TYR A 108 14.01 17.08 -2.06
CA TYR A 108 15.05 17.47 -1.13
C TYR A 108 16.40 16.93 -1.60
N THR A 109 17.45 17.55 -1.10
CA THR A 109 18.84 17.11 -1.28
C THR A 109 19.55 17.07 0.07
N ARG A 110 20.65 16.31 0.15
CA ARG A 110 21.55 16.35 1.30
C ARG A 110 22.07 17.76 1.55
N ASN A 111 22.28 18.11 2.82
CA ASN A 111 22.89 19.38 3.14
C ASN A 111 24.41 19.30 2.86
N THR A 112 24.86 19.99 1.81
CA THR A 112 26.29 20.17 1.55
C THR A 112 26.79 21.27 2.48
N LYS A 113 27.74 20.95 3.36
CA LYS A 113 28.36 21.90 4.33
C LYS A 113 29.00 23.17 3.70
N GLY A 114 28.88 23.38 2.39
CA GLY A 114 29.39 24.55 1.67
C GLY A 114 28.34 25.57 1.23
N ASP A 115 27.05 25.32 1.43
CA ASP A 115 25.98 26.26 1.07
C ASP A 115 25.05 26.45 2.27
N ALA A 116 25.50 27.25 3.24
CA ALA A 116 24.61 27.90 4.17
C ALA A 116 24.08 29.18 3.50
N PRO A 117 22.86 29.23 2.94
CA PRO A 117 22.11 30.46 3.02
C PRO A 117 21.56 30.53 4.44
N ALA A 118 21.89 31.64 5.09
CA ALA A 118 21.35 32.05 6.37
C ALA A 118 19.83 31.89 6.42
N ALA A 119 19.32 31.77 7.65
CA ALA A 119 17.92 31.95 8.00
C ALA A 119 17.22 32.96 7.07
N GLY A 120 16.21 32.47 6.34
CA GLY A 120 15.19 33.29 5.72
C GLY A 120 13.88 32.91 6.37
N GLU A 121 13.48 33.70 7.37
CA GLU A 121 12.10 33.81 7.84
C GLU A 121 11.14 34.07 6.66
N ASP A 122 9.92 33.52 6.82
CA ASP A 122 8.65 33.89 6.20
C ASP A 122 8.55 34.38 4.74
N ALA A 123 7.84 33.58 3.93
CA ALA A 123 6.69 34.01 3.11
C ALA A 123 5.81 32.79 2.74
#